data_AF-A0A427TQJ5-F1
#
_entry.id   AF-A0A427TQJ5-F1
#
_cell.length_a   1.000
_cell.length_b   1.000
_cell.length_c   1.000
_cell.angle_alpha   90.00
_cell.angle_beta   90.00
_cell.angle_gamma   90.00
#
_symmetry.space_group_name_H-M   'P 1'
#
loop_
_entity.id
_entity.type
_entity.pdbx_description
1 polymer ?
#
loop_
_entity_poly.entity_id
_entity_poly.type
_entity_poly.pdbx_seq_one_letter_code
_entity_poly.pdbx_strand_id
1 'polypeptide(L)' 'MTRKQILAEVETLLSTYCNGCFLKKHHQQENGKRYAHRFCITECTVGNQIKACGNRLK' A
#
# COMPACT_ATOMS: atom_id res chain seq x y z
N MET A 1 -4.40 19.85 5.00
CA MET A 1 -4.90 18.48 5.22
C MET A 1 -4.81 18.16 6.69
N THR A 2 -5.90 17.75 7.32
CA THR A 2 -5.89 17.28 8.71
C THR A 2 -5.41 15.83 8.77
N ARG A 3 -4.92 15.39 9.94
CA ARG A 3 -4.53 14.00 10.18
C ARG A 3 -5.63 13.00 9.77
N LYS A 4 -6.90 13.34 10.06
CA LYS A 4 -8.08 12.53 9.69
C LYS A 4 -8.23 12.35 8.17
N GLN A 5 -8.01 13.41 7.40
CA GLN A 5 -8.13 13.34 5.93
C GLN A 5 -7.05 12.45 5.32
N ILE A 6 -5.82 12.52 5.83
CA ILE A 6 -4.72 11.69 5.33
C ILE A 6 -4.97 10.20 5.64
N LEU A 7 -5.52 9.89 6.83
CA LEU A 7 -5.88 8.52 7.17
C LEU A 7 -7.02 7.98 6.30
N ALA A 8 -8.04 8.80 6.02
CA ALA A 8 -9.13 8.42 5.11
C ALA A 8 -8.65 8.16 3.68
N GLU A 9 -7.69 8.95 3.19
CA GLU A 9 -7.06 8.75 1.88
C GLU A 9 -6.31 7.42 1.81
N VAL A 10 -5.52 7.09 2.84
CA VAL A 10 -4.83 5.79 2.95
C VAL A 10 -5.83 4.63 2.99
N GLU A 11 -6.90 4.75 3.78
CA GLU A 11 -7.93 3.72 3.88
C GLU A 11 -8.64 3.49 2.55
N THR A 12 -8.92 4.56 1.80
CA THR A 12 -9.51 4.50 0.46
C THR A 12 -8.58 3.79 -0.53
N LEU A 13 -7.28 4.11 -0.52
CA LEU A 13 -6.30 3.43 -1.39
C LEU A 13 -6.20 1.94 -1.06
N LEU A 14 -6.18 1.61 0.23
CA LEU A 14 -6.10 0.22 0.70
C LEU A 14 -7.35 -0.58 0.34
N SER A 15 -8.55 -0.02 0.54
CA SER A 15 -9.81 -0.71 0.26
C SER A 15 -10.07 -0.86 -1.24
N THR A 16 -9.70 0.14 -2.04
CA THR A 16 -9.95 0.15 -3.49
C THR A 16 -8.96 -0.69 -4.27
N TYR A 17 -7.67 -0.61 -3.93
CA TYR A 17 -6.61 -1.20 -4.75
C TYR A 17 -5.83 -2.33 -4.07
N CYS A 18 -5.63 -2.25 -2.75
CA CYS A 18 -4.86 -3.26 -2.04
C CYS A 18 -5.73 -4.44 -1.55
N ASN A 19 -7.04 -4.25 -1.43
CA ASN A 19 -7.98 -5.32 -1.10
C ASN A 19 -8.03 -6.35 -2.24
N GLY A 20 -7.75 -7.61 -1.92
CA GLY A 20 -7.72 -8.68 -2.92
C GLY A 20 -6.61 -8.58 -3.97
N CYS A 21 -5.65 -7.65 -3.82
CA CYS A 21 -4.62 -7.34 -4.82
C CYS A 21 -3.96 -8.60 -5.41
N PHE A 22 -4.13 -8.78 -6.72
CA PHE A 22 -3.60 -9.92 -7.46
C PHE A 22 -2.07 -10.01 -7.38
N LEU A 23 -1.36 -8.91 -7.62
CA LEU A 23 0.11 -8.86 -7.56
C LEU A 23 0.63 -9.26 -6.19
N LYS A 24 0.01 -8.78 -5.11
CA LYS A 24 0.38 -9.17 -3.75
C LYS A 24 0.21 -10.68 -3.54
N LYS A 25 -0.90 -11.26 -3.99
CA LYS A 25 -1.16 -12.71 -3.91
C LYS A 25 -0.15 -13.52 -4.73
N HIS A 26 0.08 -13.11 -5.97
CA HIS A 26 1.02 -13.75 -6.89
C HIS A 26 2.44 -13.74 -6.29
N HIS A 27 2.94 -12.58 -5.88
CA HIS A 27 4.25 -12.48 -5.24
C HIS A 27 4.34 -13.22 -3.92
N GLN A 28 3.23 -13.35 -3.18
CA GLN A 28 3.20 -14.12 -1.95
C GLN A 28 3.32 -15.63 -2.20
N GLN A 29 2.75 -16.13 -3.30
CA GLN A 29 2.83 -17.52 -3.72
C GLN A 29 4.21 -17.86 -4.29
N GLU A 30 4.72 -17.02 -5.20
CA GLU A 30 5.99 -17.27 -5.90
C GLU A 30 7.22 -17.00 -5.01
N ASN A 31 7.22 -15.86 -4.29
CA ASN A 31 8.42 -15.33 -3.63
C ASN A 31 8.25 -15.20 -2.10
N GLY A 32 7.08 -15.56 -1.57
CA GLY A 32 6.76 -15.49 -0.15
C GLY A 32 6.28 -14.10 0.33
N LYS A 33 5.75 -14.08 1.56
CA LYS A 33 5.13 -12.91 2.19
C LYS A 33 6.06 -11.70 2.27
N ARG A 34 7.34 -11.93 2.60
CA ARG A 34 8.33 -10.86 2.76
C ARG A 34 8.58 -10.12 1.45
N TYR A 35 8.74 -10.86 0.36
CA TYR A 35 8.92 -10.28 -0.97
C TYR A 35 7.67 -9.51 -1.40
N ALA A 36 6.47 -10.11 -1.26
CA ALA A 36 5.22 -9.44 -1.61
C ALA A 36 5.03 -8.10 -0.88
N HIS A 37 5.32 -8.06 0.42
CA HIS A 37 5.27 -6.81 1.19
C HIS A 37 6.33 -5.81 0.71
N ARG A 38 7.57 -6.25 0.50
CA ARG A 38 8.65 -5.39 -0.03
C ARG A 38 8.26 -4.76 -1.36
N PHE A 39 7.77 -5.57 -2.30
CA PHE A 39 7.27 -5.09 -3.58
C PHE A 39 6.19 -4.03 -3.42
N CYS A 40 5.23 -4.25 -2.52
CA CYS A 40 4.18 -3.27 -2.25
C CYS A 40 4.73 -1.92 -1.76
N ILE A 41 5.80 -1.89 -0.97
CA ILE A 41 6.33 -0.64 -0.40
C ILE A 41 7.47 0.01 -1.20
N THR A 42 8.05 -0.69 -2.19
CA THR A 42 9.15 -0.17 -3.03
C THR A 42 8.78 -0.01 -4.49
N GLU A 43 8.03 -0.96 -5.07
CA GLU A 43 7.75 -1.01 -6.52
C GLU A 43 6.30 -0.64 -6.86
N CYS A 44 5.34 -0.94 -5.98
CA CYS A 44 3.94 -0.69 -6.25
C CYS A 44 3.62 0.81 -6.20
N THR A 45 3.05 1.34 -7.29
CA THR A 45 2.62 2.74 -7.41
C THR A 45 1.62 3.15 -6.31
N VAL A 46 0.69 2.27 -5.95
CA VAL A 46 -0.28 2.51 -4.86
C VAL A 46 0.42 2.52 -3.50
N GLY A 47 1.35 1.61 -3.25
CA GLY A 47 2.10 1.60 -1.99
C GLY A 47 3.04 2.79 -1.84
N ASN A 48 3.59 3.31 -2.95
CA ASN A 48 4.32 4.57 -2.98
C ASN A 48 3.42 5.76 -2.60
N GLN A 49 2.17 5.78 -3.07
CA GLN A 49 1.19 6.81 -2.67
C GLN A 49 0.86 6.71 -1.18
N ILE A 50 0.62 5.50 -0.65
CA ILE A 50 0.38 5.29 0.79
C ILE A 50 1.58 5.77 1.62
N LYS A 51 2.80 5.48 1.18
CA LYS A 51 4.04 5.96 1.83
C LYS A 51 4.14 7.49 1.81
N ALA A 52 3.75 8.13 0.69
CA ALA A 52 3.72 9.58 0.60
C ALA A 52 2.68 10.19 1.56
N CYS A 53 1.49 9.60 1.69
CA CYS A 53 0.51 9.98 2.70
C CYS A 53 1.09 9.85 4.12
N GLY A 54 1.79 8.76 4.42
CA GLY A 54 2.46 8.54 5.70
C GLY A 54 3.53 9.60 6.01
N ASN A 55 4.31 10.03 5.01
CA ASN A 55 5.31 11.08 5.18
C ASN A 55 4.69 12.45 5.53
N ARG A 56 3.45 12.72 5.11
CA ARG A 56 2.70 13.95 5.45
C ARG A 56 2.14 13.95 6.88
N LEU A 57 2.22 12.83 7.59
CA LEU A 57 1.82 12.70 9.00
C LEU A 57 2.95 12.97 10.00
N LYS A 58 4.16 13.22 9.50
CA LYS A 58 5.33 13.57 10.32
C LYS A 58 5.27 14.99 10.85
#